data_AF-A0A1S4C0Q2-F1
#
_entry.id   AF-A0A1S4C0Q2-F1
#
_cell.length_a   1.000
_cell.length_b   1.000
_cell.length_c   1.000
_cell.angle_alpha   90.00
_cell.angle_beta   90.00
_cell.angle_gamma   90.00
#
_symmetry.space_group_name_H-M   'P 1'
#
loop_
_entity.id
_entity.type
_entity.pdbx_description
1 polymer ?
#
loop_
_entity_poly.entity_id
_entity_poly.type
_entity_poly.pdbx_seq_one_letter_code
_entity_poly.pdbx_strand_id
1 'polypeptide(L)'
;MAVLDQTDEAATAAITQTIIGATSSFYIHPYDSPGSALVPVPFDDSPSSALVPVPFDGVGYRSWRRGVLRSLSVKNKIGFINEECVRPDMTSPQFLKWERYDDMVTSWILNSLAKDIADSVEYLNNSVKLWKELEDRYDQTNGAKLYQIQKEINDLSQGVLDIIGYYTKMKKL
;
A
#
# COMPACT_ATOMS: atom_id res chain seq x y z
N MET A 1 -37.68 71.86 -10.37
CA MET A 1 -37.48 70.85 -9.31
C MET A 1 -35.98 70.59 -9.25
N ALA A 2 -35.29 71.29 -8.34
CA ALA A 2 -33.84 71.26 -8.19
C ALA A 2 -33.48 70.25 -7.10
N VAL A 3 -32.49 69.41 -7.37
CA VAL A 3 -31.74 68.68 -6.35
C VAL A 3 -30.27 68.84 -6.68
N LEU A 4 -29.60 69.70 -5.92
CA LEU A 4 -28.19 69.56 -5.59
C LEU A 4 -28.16 68.74 -4.30
N ASP A 5 -27.36 67.68 -4.23
CA ASP A 5 -26.21 67.68 -3.31
C ASP A 5 -25.28 66.50 -3.64
N GLN A 6 -24.00 66.77 -3.43
CA GLN A 6 -22.83 66.03 -3.82
C GLN A 6 -22.25 65.40 -2.58
N THR A 7 -22.07 64.07 -2.56
CA THR A 7 -21.07 63.42 -1.72
C THR A 7 -20.37 62.35 -2.54
N ASP A 8 -19.19 62.75 -3.01
CA ASP A 8 -18.09 61.90 -3.46
C ASP A 8 -17.44 61.33 -2.20
N GLU A 9 -17.44 60.01 -2.02
CA GLU A 9 -16.59 59.34 -1.04
C GLU A 9 -16.01 58.08 -1.68
N ALA A 10 -14.69 58.16 -1.85
CA ALA A 10 -13.85 57.17 -2.49
C ALA A 10 -13.88 55.81 -1.78
N ALA A 11 -14.03 54.73 -2.55
CA ALA A 11 -13.69 53.39 -2.11
C ALA A 11 -12.91 52.64 -3.19
N THR A 12 -11.64 53.02 -3.33
CA THR A 12 -10.61 52.20 -3.96
C THR A 12 -10.38 50.95 -3.10
N ALA A 13 -10.92 49.81 -3.50
CA ALA A 13 -10.67 48.53 -2.82
C ALA A 13 -10.25 47.44 -3.81
N ALA A 14 -8.94 47.38 -3.99
CA ALA A 14 -8.12 46.18 -4.08
C ALA A 14 -8.55 45.05 -5.04
N ILE A 15 -7.80 44.98 -6.14
CA ILE A 15 -7.40 43.74 -6.82
C ILE A 15 -7.07 42.68 -5.76
N THR A 16 -7.95 41.71 -5.55
CA THR A 16 -7.60 40.53 -4.76
C THR A 16 -7.44 39.39 -5.73
N GLN A 17 -6.18 39.12 -6.04
CA GLN A 17 -5.73 37.83 -6.55
C GLN A 17 -6.37 36.75 -5.69
N THR A 18 -7.12 35.83 -6.30
CA THR A 18 -7.58 34.62 -5.61
C THR A 18 -6.33 33.82 -5.27
N ILE A 19 -5.86 34.06 -4.05
CA ILE A 19 -4.82 33.32 -3.36
C ILE A 19 -5.20 31.85 -3.44
N ILE A 20 -4.34 31.08 -4.09
CA ILE A 20 -4.34 29.62 -4.03
C ILE A 20 -4.18 29.27 -2.55
N GLY A 21 -5.30 28.97 -1.90
CA GLY A 21 -5.35 28.60 -0.49
C GLY A 21 -4.53 27.33 -0.27
N ALA A 22 -3.61 27.41 0.68
CA ALA A 22 -2.64 26.38 1.04
C ALA A 22 -3.28 25.15 1.73
N THR A 23 -4.10 24.39 1.00
CA THR A 23 -4.56 23.04 1.39
C THR A 23 -4.54 22.03 0.23
N SER A 24 -3.85 22.34 -0.86
CA SER A 24 -3.54 21.36 -1.91
C SER A 24 -2.38 20.47 -1.46
N SER A 25 -2.55 19.14 -1.48
CA SER A 25 -1.57 18.12 -1.05
C SER A 25 -0.25 18.06 -1.86
N PHE A 26 0.19 19.16 -2.48
CA PHE A 26 1.34 19.19 -3.39
C PHE A 26 2.25 20.43 -3.28
N TYR A 27 2.39 21.07 -2.10
CA TYR A 27 3.35 22.17 -1.95
C TYR A 27 4.30 21.99 -0.76
N ILE A 28 5.61 21.88 -1.03
CA ILE A 28 6.70 22.01 -0.05
C ILE A 28 7.47 23.30 -0.39
N HIS A 29 7.55 24.22 0.58
CA HIS A 29 8.34 25.44 0.51
C HIS A 29 9.83 25.16 0.84
N PRO A 30 10.79 25.91 0.25
CA PRO A 30 12.21 25.79 0.54
C PRO A 30 12.65 26.71 1.71
N TYR A 31 13.66 26.25 2.47
CA TYR A 31 14.41 26.88 3.58
C TYR A 31 13.96 26.69 5.05
N ASP A 32 14.56 25.65 5.65
CA ASP A 32 15.33 25.60 6.92
C ASP A 32 14.80 26.14 8.27
N SER A 33 14.58 25.22 9.22
CA SER A 33 15.36 25.17 10.49
C SER A 33 15.11 23.90 11.32
N PRO A 34 16.03 23.54 12.25
CA PRO A 34 16.47 22.16 12.49
C PRO A 34 15.64 21.45 13.56
N GLY A 35 15.12 20.28 13.22
CA GLY A 35 14.36 19.45 14.13
C GLY A 35 14.00 18.10 13.51
N SER A 36 14.99 17.45 12.88
CA SER A 36 15.01 16.04 12.45
C SER A 36 13.64 15.35 12.24
N ALA A 37 12.79 15.92 11.39
CA ALA A 37 11.67 15.18 10.82
C ALA A 37 12.25 14.31 9.71
N LEU A 38 12.02 13.01 9.80
CA LEU A 38 12.46 12.03 8.81
C LEU A 38 11.95 12.49 7.44
N VAL A 39 12.86 12.96 6.59
CA VAL A 39 12.55 13.34 5.21
C VAL A 39 12.00 12.07 4.55
N PRO A 40 10.75 12.08 4.03
CA PRO A 40 10.27 10.99 3.21
C PRO A 40 11.17 10.93 1.99
N VAL A 41 12.12 9.99 1.98
CA VAL A 41 12.87 9.66 0.77
C VAL A 41 11.80 9.27 -0.26
N PRO A 42 11.82 9.85 -1.47
CA PRO A 42 10.94 9.36 -2.54
C PRO A 42 11.26 7.87 -2.70
N PHE A 43 10.34 7.03 -2.23
CA PHE A 43 10.49 5.59 -2.34
C PHE A 43 10.54 5.28 -3.82
N ASP A 44 11.51 4.46 -4.22
CA ASP A 44 11.61 4.03 -5.61
C ASP A 44 10.30 3.32 -5.99
N ASP A 45 9.51 4.00 -6.82
CA ASP A 45 8.26 3.50 -7.41
C ASP A 45 8.60 2.59 -8.63
N SER A 46 9.84 2.12 -8.74
CA SER A 46 10.22 1.11 -9.74
C SER A 46 9.43 -0.19 -9.53
N PRO A 47 8.80 -0.73 -10.59
CA PRO A 47 8.14 -2.04 -10.54
C PRO A 47 9.12 -3.20 -10.23
N SER A 48 10.43 -2.97 -10.35
CA SER A 48 11.48 -3.93 -9.97
C SER A 48 11.80 -3.94 -8.48
N SER A 49 11.28 -2.99 -7.70
CA SER A 49 11.42 -2.99 -6.24
C SER A 49 10.62 -4.13 -5.63
N ALA A 50 11.29 -5.16 -5.12
CA ALA A 50 10.63 -6.30 -4.48
C ALA A 50 9.79 -5.87 -3.25
N LEU A 51 8.55 -6.37 -3.13
CA LEU A 51 7.73 -6.14 -1.94
C LEU A 51 8.25 -6.90 -0.72
N VAL A 52 8.73 -8.11 -0.98
CA VAL A 52 9.24 -9.07 0.01
C VAL A 52 10.47 -9.75 -0.59
N PRO A 53 11.48 -10.06 0.24
CA PRO A 53 12.74 -10.64 -0.26
C PRO A 53 12.61 -12.10 -0.70
N VAL A 54 11.60 -12.82 -0.19
CA VAL A 54 11.35 -14.22 -0.51
C VAL A 54 9.99 -14.32 -1.20
N PRO A 55 9.93 -14.81 -2.46
CA PRO A 55 8.67 -15.05 -3.14
C PRO A 55 7.79 -16.05 -2.39
N PHE A 56 6.47 -15.85 -2.44
CA PHE A 56 5.51 -16.78 -1.86
C PHE A 56 5.41 -18.06 -2.69
N ASP A 57 5.69 -19.19 -2.08
CA ASP A 57 5.69 -20.53 -2.68
C ASP A 57 4.46 -21.36 -2.30
N GLY A 58 3.42 -20.72 -1.73
CA GLY A 58 2.23 -21.39 -1.20
C GLY A 58 2.30 -21.68 0.31
N VAL A 59 3.49 -21.59 0.93
CA VAL A 59 3.67 -21.83 2.36
C VAL A 59 3.85 -20.50 3.11
N GLY A 60 3.27 -20.40 4.31
CA GLY A 60 3.46 -19.21 5.15
C GLY A 60 2.72 -17.96 4.68
N TYR A 61 1.57 -18.11 4.00
CA TYR A 61 0.75 -17.02 3.45
C TYR A 61 0.60 -15.82 4.40
N ARG A 62 0.29 -16.05 5.68
CA ARG A 62 0.13 -14.97 6.68
C ARG A 62 1.39 -14.11 6.87
N SER A 63 2.57 -14.72 6.83
CA SER A 63 3.84 -14.02 6.94
C SER A 63 4.13 -13.21 5.68
N TRP A 64 3.92 -13.81 4.51
CA TRP A 64 4.05 -13.12 3.22
C TRP A 64 3.07 -11.95 3.10
N ARG A 65 1.78 -12.19 3.38
CA ARG A 65 0.70 -11.19 3.38
C ARG A 65 1.07 -9.99 4.26
N ARG A 66 1.57 -10.24 5.47
CA ARG A 66 2.02 -9.17 6.38
C ARG A 66 3.20 -8.37 5.80
N GLY A 67 4.13 -9.05 5.11
CA GLY A 67 5.25 -8.40 4.42
C GLY A 67 4.78 -7.48 3.29
N VAL A 68 3.88 -7.96 2.44
CA VAL A 68 3.28 -7.19 1.35
C VAL A 68 2.53 -5.96 1.89
N LEU A 69 1.65 -6.14 2.88
CA LEU A 69 0.90 -5.04 3.49
C LEU A 69 1.82 -3.96 4.07
N ARG A 70 2.91 -4.36 4.72
CA ARG A 70 3.91 -3.41 5.26
C ARG A 70 4.61 -2.66 4.15
N SER A 71 5.06 -3.34 3.11
CA SER A 71 5.77 -2.72 1.99
C SER A 71 4.87 -1.71 1.24
N LEU A 72 3.62 -2.08 0.97
CA LEU A 72 2.63 -1.19 0.36
C LEU A 72 2.26 -0.01 1.26
N SER A 73 2.19 -0.22 2.58
CA SER A 73 1.95 0.86 3.55
C SER A 73 3.08 1.89 3.54
N VAL A 74 4.34 1.45 3.54
CA VAL A 74 5.51 2.33 3.44
C VAL A 74 5.52 3.11 2.12
N LYS A 75 5.03 2.50 1.03
CA LYS A 75 4.90 3.11 -0.30
C LYS A 75 3.61 3.94 -0.49
N ASN A 76 2.76 4.03 0.54
CA ASN A 76 1.44 4.66 0.49
C ASN A 76 0.53 4.15 -0.64
N LYS A 77 0.55 2.84 -0.90
CA LYS A 77 -0.25 2.17 -1.95
C LYS A 77 -1.24 1.12 -1.42
N ILE A 78 -1.43 1.01 -0.10
CA ILE A 78 -2.36 0.01 0.48
C ILE A 78 -3.81 0.20 -0.01
N GLY A 79 -4.17 1.44 -0.35
CA GLY A 79 -5.46 1.82 -0.92
C GLY A 79 -5.88 1.05 -2.18
N PHE A 80 -4.90 0.53 -2.94
CA PHE A 80 -5.13 -0.19 -4.19
C PHE A 80 -5.54 -1.66 -4.01
N ILE A 81 -5.41 -2.22 -2.80
CA ILE A 81 -5.79 -3.62 -2.53
C ILE A 81 -6.98 -3.73 -1.57
N ASN A 82 -7.26 -2.70 -0.77
CA ASN A 82 -8.38 -2.65 0.18
C ASN A 82 -9.62 -1.90 -0.34
N GLU A 83 -9.64 -1.53 -1.63
CA GLU A 83 -10.72 -0.80 -2.30
C GLU A 83 -10.92 0.66 -1.84
N GLU A 84 -10.02 1.24 -1.05
CA GLU A 84 -10.08 2.66 -0.68
C GLU A 84 -9.75 3.59 -1.87
N CYS A 85 -8.83 3.17 -2.74
CA CYS A 85 -8.52 3.88 -3.99
C CYS A 85 -9.47 3.45 -5.12
N VAL A 86 -10.67 4.03 -5.13
CA VAL A 86 -11.70 3.73 -6.14
C VAL A 86 -11.23 4.11 -7.55
N ARG A 87 -11.49 3.21 -8.51
CA ARG A 87 -11.22 3.43 -9.93
C ARG A 87 -12.00 4.66 -10.43
N PRO A 88 -11.33 5.71 -10.95
CA PRO A 88 -12.00 6.85 -11.55
C PRO A 88 -12.76 6.48 -12.82
N ASP A 89 -13.70 7.32 -13.23
CA ASP A 89 -14.33 7.22 -14.55
C ASP A 89 -13.28 7.35 -15.67
N MET A 90 -13.47 6.65 -16.78
CA MET A 90 -12.55 6.65 -17.92
C MET A 90 -12.37 8.03 -18.56
N THR A 91 -13.33 8.94 -18.39
CA THR A 91 -13.25 10.32 -18.86
C THR A 91 -12.46 11.24 -17.93
N SER A 92 -12.15 10.79 -16.71
CA SER A 92 -11.41 11.58 -15.73
C SER A 92 -9.94 11.72 -16.13
N PRO A 93 -9.34 12.92 -16.00
CA PRO A 93 -7.90 13.11 -16.19
C PRO A 93 -7.06 12.30 -15.19
N GLN A 94 -7.66 11.79 -14.11
CA GLN A 94 -6.99 10.96 -13.11
C GLN A 94 -6.97 9.47 -13.49
N PHE A 95 -7.75 9.02 -14.48
CA PHE A 95 -7.88 7.61 -14.85
C PHE A 95 -6.52 6.98 -15.20
N LEU A 96 -5.80 7.57 -16.16
CA LEU A 96 -4.49 7.07 -16.60
C LEU A 96 -3.42 7.11 -15.50
N LYS A 97 -3.58 8.02 -14.51
CA LYS A 97 -2.70 8.07 -13.35
C LYS A 97 -3.01 6.93 -12.38
N TRP A 98 -4.28 6.69 -12.12
CA TRP A 98 -4.74 5.59 -11.28
C TRP A 98 -4.36 4.23 -11.89
N GLU A 99 -4.58 4.05 -13.20
CA GLU A 99 -4.26 2.81 -13.93
C GLU A 99 -2.77 2.45 -13.82
N ARG A 100 -1.88 3.43 -14.00
CA ARG A 100 -0.43 3.22 -13.81
C ARG A 100 -0.05 2.76 -12.40
N TYR A 101 -0.75 3.23 -11.37
CA TYR A 101 -0.49 2.79 -10.00
C TYR A 101 -1.08 1.40 -9.73
N ASP A 102 -2.26 1.09 -10.27
CA ASP A 102 -2.88 -0.23 -10.18
C ASP A 102 -1.99 -1.29 -10.88
N ASP A 103 -1.47 -1.00 -12.08
CA ASP A 103 -0.54 -1.85 -12.81
C ASP A 103 0.78 -2.07 -12.05
N MET A 104 1.29 -1.03 -11.40
CA MET A 104 2.50 -1.09 -10.59
C MET A 104 2.30 -1.98 -9.36
N VAL A 105 1.19 -1.80 -8.64
CA VAL A 105 0.86 -2.64 -7.47
C VAL A 105 0.63 -4.09 -7.91
N THR A 106 -0.07 -4.30 -9.03
CA THR A 106 -0.27 -5.63 -9.63
C THR A 106 1.07 -6.30 -9.95
N SER A 107 1.97 -5.59 -10.61
CA SER A 107 3.32 -6.07 -10.95
C SER A 107 4.13 -6.43 -9.71
N TRP A 108 4.08 -5.59 -8.68
CA TRP A 108 4.74 -5.84 -7.40
C TRP A 108 4.23 -7.10 -6.69
N ILE A 109 2.90 -7.32 -6.70
CA ILE A 109 2.31 -8.52 -6.13
C ILE A 109 2.74 -9.74 -6.94
N LEU A 110 2.61 -9.73 -8.28
CA LEU A 110 3.03 -10.84 -9.14
C LEU A 110 4.51 -11.20 -8.97
N ASN A 111 5.39 -10.20 -8.92
CA ASN A 111 6.83 -10.38 -8.70
C ASN A 111 7.18 -10.92 -7.30
N SER A 112 6.22 -10.90 -6.37
CA SER A 112 6.37 -11.45 -5.03
C SER A 112 5.87 -12.88 -4.87
N LEU A 113 5.43 -13.51 -5.97
CA LEU A 113 4.93 -14.89 -6.01
C LEU A 113 5.96 -15.80 -6.68
N ALA A 114 5.96 -17.08 -6.30
CA ALA A 114 6.63 -18.12 -7.07
C ALA A 114 5.99 -18.22 -8.46
N LYS A 115 6.77 -18.62 -9.45
CA LYS A 115 6.39 -18.54 -10.87
C LYS A 115 5.09 -19.30 -11.19
N ASP A 116 4.95 -20.50 -10.63
CA ASP A 116 3.75 -21.33 -10.78
C ASP A 116 2.49 -20.66 -10.23
N ILE A 117 2.60 -19.97 -9.09
CA ILE A 117 1.50 -19.22 -8.51
C ILE A 117 1.21 -17.98 -9.35
N ALA A 118 2.23 -17.22 -9.74
CA ALA A 118 2.10 -16.03 -10.58
C ALA A 118 1.39 -16.34 -11.90
N ASP A 119 1.85 -17.37 -12.63
CA ASP A 119 1.28 -17.81 -13.91
C ASP A 119 -0.22 -18.20 -13.75
N SER A 120 -0.65 -18.65 -12.55
CA SER A 120 -2.05 -19.01 -12.26
C SER A 120 -2.99 -17.83 -11.98
N VAL A 121 -2.45 -16.63 -11.77
CA VAL A 121 -3.20 -15.40 -11.44
C VAL A 121 -2.85 -14.21 -12.35
N GLU A 122 -1.92 -14.37 -13.29
CA GLU A 122 -1.40 -13.32 -14.16
C GLU A 122 -2.49 -12.59 -14.97
N TYR A 123 -3.57 -13.27 -15.35
CA TYR A 123 -4.67 -12.70 -16.12
C TYR A 123 -5.58 -11.73 -15.32
N LEU A 124 -5.32 -11.55 -14.02
CA LEU A 124 -6.06 -10.61 -13.19
C LEU A 124 -5.49 -9.19 -13.35
N ASN A 125 -6.10 -8.42 -14.25
CA ASN A 125 -5.69 -7.05 -14.61
C ASN A 125 -6.01 -5.98 -13.55
N ASN A 126 -6.19 -6.36 -12.28
CA ASN A 126 -6.51 -5.40 -11.23
C ASN A 126 -5.96 -5.85 -9.88
N SER A 127 -5.31 -4.93 -9.15
CA SER A 127 -4.64 -5.27 -7.90
C SER A 127 -5.60 -5.75 -6.81
N VAL A 128 -6.82 -5.20 -6.74
CA VAL A 128 -7.85 -5.67 -5.79
C VAL A 128 -8.27 -7.10 -6.12
N LYS A 129 -8.55 -7.39 -7.40
CA LYS A 129 -8.97 -8.73 -7.82
C LYS A 129 -7.89 -9.76 -7.55
N LEU A 130 -6.64 -9.43 -7.91
CA LEU A 130 -5.48 -10.25 -7.63
C LEU A 130 -5.32 -10.51 -6.13
N TRP A 131 -5.44 -9.46 -5.31
CA TRP A 131 -5.34 -9.58 -3.86
C TRP A 131 -6.42 -10.47 -3.26
N LYS A 132 -7.69 -10.27 -3.64
CA LYS A 132 -8.83 -11.07 -3.17
C LYS A 132 -8.70 -12.54 -3.56
N GLU A 133 -8.28 -12.84 -4.79
CA GLU A 133 -8.06 -14.21 -5.24
C GLU A 133 -6.99 -14.92 -4.38
N LEU A 134 -5.91 -14.20 -4.03
CA LEU A 134 -4.86 -14.75 -3.16
C LEU A 134 -5.35 -14.94 -1.72
N GLU A 135 -6.18 -14.04 -1.19
CA GLU A 135 -6.83 -14.20 0.11
C GLU A 135 -7.75 -15.44 0.11
N ASP A 136 -8.62 -15.57 -0.89
CA ASP A 136 -9.58 -16.67 -0.99
C ASP A 136 -8.89 -18.04 -1.12
N ARG A 137 -7.79 -18.12 -1.88
CA ARG A 137 -7.04 -19.39 -2.08
C ARG A 137 -6.19 -19.77 -0.87
N TYR A 138 -5.53 -18.82 -0.21
CA TYR A 138 -4.44 -19.11 0.72
C TYR A 138 -4.65 -18.64 2.16
N ASP A 139 -5.64 -17.79 2.44
CA ASP A 139 -5.98 -17.42 3.82
C ASP A 139 -6.85 -18.47 4.53
N GLN A 140 -7.34 -19.48 3.78
CA GLN A 140 -8.07 -20.59 4.35
C GLN A 140 -7.17 -21.43 5.27
N THR A 141 -7.48 -21.44 6.56
CA THR A 141 -7.03 -22.49 7.48
C THR A 141 -7.73 -23.80 7.10
N ASN A 142 -7.13 -24.58 6.20
CA ASN A 142 -7.67 -25.91 5.92
C ASN A 142 -7.36 -26.86 7.10
N GLY A 143 -8.28 -27.80 7.36
CA GLY A 143 -8.13 -28.77 8.46
C GLY A 143 -6.87 -29.63 8.35
N ALA A 144 -6.32 -29.79 7.13
CA ALA A 144 -5.04 -30.46 6.91
C ALA A 144 -3.87 -29.70 7.54
N LYS A 145 -3.85 -28.36 7.46
CA LYS A 145 -2.83 -27.52 8.08
C LYS A 145 -2.94 -27.53 9.61
N LEU A 146 -4.17 -27.53 10.14
CA LEU A 146 -4.39 -27.70 11.57
C LEU A 146 -3.85 -29.06 12.05
N TYR A 147 -4.20 -30.14 11.36
CA TYR A 147 -3.69 -31.47 11.67
C TYR A 147 -2.16 -31.56 11.54
N GLN A 148 -1.59 -30.95 10.50
CA GLN A 148 -0.15 -30.90 10.29
C GLN A 148 0.57 -30.17 11.44
N ILE A 149 0.07 -28.99 11.84
CA ILE A 149 0.61 -28.25 13.00
C ILE A 149 0.48 -29.09 14.27
N GLN A 150 -0.67 -29.73 14.48
CA GLN A 150 -0.90 -30.55 15.67
C GLN A 150 0.01 -31.78 15.71
N LYS A 151 0.27 -32.39 14.56
CA LYS A 151 1.25 -33.46 14.41
C LYS A 151 2.67 -32.96 14.67
N GLU A 152 3.06 -31.82 14.09
CA GLU A 152 4.38 -31.21 14.32
C GLU A 152 4.59 -30.86 15.79
N ILE A 153 3.56 -30.41 16.52
CA ILE A 153 3.60 -30.18 17.96
C ILE A 153 3.78 -31.50 18.72
N ASN A 154 3.02 -32.55 18.38
CA ASN A 154 3.12 -33.85 19.05
C ASN A 154 4.49 -34.53 18.82
N ASP A 155 5.05 -34.36 17.62
CA ASP A 155 6.35 -34.91 17.24
C ASP A 155 7.52 -34.01 17.73
N LEU A 156 7.23 -32.80 18.22
CA LEU A 156 8.25 -31.85 18.68
C LEU A 156 8.86 -32.35 20.00
N SER A 157 10.15 -32.64 19.96
CA SER A 157 10.97 -32.90 21.15
C SER A 157 12.23 -32.04 21.12
N GLN A 158 12.80 -31.76 22.29
CA GLN A 158 14.01 -30.93 22.40
C GLN A 158 15.20 -31.56 21.66
N GLY A 159 15.39 -32.89 21.81
CA GLY A 159 16.47 -33.62 21.16
C GLY A 159 17.84 -33.01 21.46
N VAL A 160 18.56 -32.62 20.41
CA VAL A 160 19.88 -31.98 20.47
C VAL A 160 19.83 -30.44 20.48
N LEU A 161 18.64 -29.84 20.42
CA LEU A 161 18.49 -28.39 20.47
C LEU A 161 18.73 -27.86 21.89
N ASP A 162 19.34 -26.69 21.98
CA ASP A 162 19.38 -25.93 23.21
C ASP A 162 17.97 -25.41 23.57
N ILE A 163 17.82 -24.93 24.80
CA ILE A 163 16.51 -24.49 25.33
C ILE A 163 15.92 -23.37 24.45
N ILE A 164 16.77 -22.44 24.01
CA ILE A 164 16.35 -21.30 23.19
C ILE A 164 15.94 -21.78 21.78
N GLY A 165 16.71 -22.67 21.16
CA GLY A 165 16.41 -23.26 19.86
C GLY A 165 15.11 -24.07 19.86
N TYR A 166 14.90 -24.90 20.89
CA TYR A 166 13.64 -25.63 21.07
C TYR A 166 12.46 -24.69 21.26
N TYR A 167 12.58 -23.70 22.17
CA TYR A 167 11.52 -22.72 22.42
C TYR A 167 11.17 -21.91 21.17
N THR A 168 12.17 -21.51 20.40
CA THR A 168 11.97 -20.76 19.15
C THR A 168 11.25 -21.62 18.11
N LYS A 169 11.63 -22.90 17.98
CA LYS A 169 10.96 -23.84 17.07
C LYS A 169 9.50 -24.07 17.48
N MET A 170 9.25 -24.28 18.77
CA MET A 170 7.89 -24.41 19.33
C MET A 170 7.03 -23.17 19.07
N LYS A 171 7.59 -21.96 19.19
CA LYS A 171 6.88 -20.70 18.95
C LYS A 171 6.60 -20.40 17.47
N LYS A 172 7.27 -21.09 16.54
CA LYS A 172 7.10 -20.89 15.09
C LYS A 172 5.91 -21.67 14.52
N LEU A 173 5.57 -22.82 15.13
CA LEU A 173 4.42 -23.66 14.77
C LEU A 173 3.10 -22.94 15.04
#